data_AF-A0A522YXE1-F1
#
_entry.id   AF-A0A522YXE1-F1
#
_cell.length_a   1.000
_cell.length_b   1.000
_cell.length_c   1.000
_cell.angle_alpha   90.00
_cell.angle_beta   90.00
_cell.angle_gamma   90.00
#
_symmetry.space_group_name_H-M   'P 1'
#
loop_
_entity.id
_entity.type
_entity.pdbx_description
1 polymer ?
#
loop_
_entity_poly.entity_id
_entity_poly.type
_entity_poly.pdbx_seq_one_letter_code
_entity_poly.pdbx_strand_id
1 'polypeptide(L)'
;MRLLPLAALLLLAPLSGRAAPPEPEATPELKARAAPLFAELSKEILTDRDPYASKAFLDRTDSHELLRKADPQAFDRLFEGASQLVDLHRVMVDHVNTTSLREALSKREGYPLLEKPAELLSWRKKYADYQKEDTLRAALLEWTTLPAEVRTALTAAGKKPGEWAGTGYGARSDALEAALNPAVDRLKGSVARTPAEAKALRDQAQKIWTYLDKDVKAALLQHFEKTDAASAALADAESKLGKNPDPALAAKLAEARKSGDVDGMLGKLGSLFDGMNVRNEAVERAGPGRADQRLDAAGRQALSEMLVTGVKREMAGTVVGERLLRMYAKEPFNLVVKPMPAGIMGQYTAHDNVLAVSEDLLLRMAREQGKSAGDLLKGEMFDRALKSTLSTIVHESVHQEQAVWRRDHKVPYWDVVEHEMEAKTLEAAFILQKSAQDPKGYGKFMAENQKSSVFVREGAALANKMQRSPETFRMSIQADYYPAEVSIEANAARAYDNGVMTDMRDQLRAELARRAALPRAQRTALDAAGQAGLQGRFTRDTWVAALPGLKEETLRTMMGRQEQALAARTDARAAVPRTYAEYRARDAETQALAAGVLASLSSPQPNGGFAGGSLTKTGFVPAPTGGGGPGKKK
;
A
#
# COMPACT_ATOMS: atom_id res chain seq x y z
N MET A 1 -5.82 10.77 -6.67
CA MET A 1 -5.53 11.48 -7.92
C MET A 1 -4.85 10.47 -8.82
N ARG A 2 -5.50 9.96 -9.87
CA ARG A 2 -4.86 9.02 -10.81
C ARG A 2 -3.92 9.79 -11.72
N LEU A 3 -2.79 10.14 -11.15
CA LEU A 3 -1.69 10.76 -11.84
C LEU A 3 -1.04 9.63 -12.62
N LEU A 4 -1.11 9.66 -13.96
CA LEU A 4 -0.32 8.76 -14.80
C LEU A 4 1.14 9.24 -14.74
N PRO A 5 2.06 8.55 -14.04
CA PRO A 5 3.47 8.72 -14.36
C PRO A 5 3.68 8.18 -15.77
N LEU A 6 3.80 9.06 -16.76
CA LEU A 6 4.17 8.68 -18.13
C LEU A 6 5.43 7.79 -18.15
N ALA A 7 6.31 7.91 -17.13
CA ALA A 7 7.52 7.13 -16.97
C ALA A 7 7.35 5.73 -16.37
N ALA A 8 6.27 5.43 -15.61
CA ALA A 8 6.15 4.13 -14.94
C ALA A 8 5.43 3.04 -15.78
N LEU A 9 4.78 3.43 -16.89
CA LEU A 9 4.23 2.50 -17.88
C LEU A 9 5.28 2.00 -18.90
N LEU A 10 6.54 2.45 -18.80
CA LEU A 10 7.52 2.38 -19.89
C LEU A 10 8.77 1.51 -19.64
N LEU A 11 8.94 0.91 -18.46
CA LEU A 11 10.16 0.14 -18.16
C LEU A 11 9.81 -1.13 -17.40
N LEU A 12 9.66 -2.23 -18.14
CA LEU A 12 9.99 -3.63 -17.78
C LEU A 12 9.33 -4.57 -18.80
N ALA A 13 9.91 -4.65 -19.99
CA ALA A 13 9.75 -5.82 -20.85
C ALA A 13 11.16 -6.30 -21.23
N PRO A 14 11.51 -7.58 -21.02
CA PRO A 14 12.71 -8.12 -21.64
C PRO A 14 12.53 -8.09 -23.16
N LEU A 15 13.31 -7.24 -23.82
CA LEU A 15 13.49 -7.20 -25.27
C LEU A 15 14.18 -8.50 -25.75
N SER A 16 13.45 -9.62 -25.82
CA SER A 16 13.93 -10.84 -26.50
C SER A 16 12.82 -11.88 -26.78
N GLY A 17 11.60 -11.45 -27.08
CA GLY A 17 10.58 -12.34 -27.64
C GLY A 17 10.47 -12.13 -29.15
N ARG A 18 10.99 -13.05 -29.98
CA ARG A 18 10.47 -13.18 -31.35
C ARG A 18 8.97 -13.44 -31.23
N ALA A 19 8.14 -12.65 -31.92
CA ALA A 19 6.71 -12.93 -32.02
C ALA A 19 6.54 -14.40 -32.44
N ALA A 20 5.85 -15.19 -31.62
CA ALA A 20 5.52 -16.55 -31.99
C ALA A 20 4.72 -16.48 -33.31
N PRO A 21 4.92 -17.43 -34.24
CA PRO A 21 4.07 -17.53 -35.42
C PRO A 21 2.60 -17.58 -34.97
N PRO A 22 1.66 -17.00 -35.74
CA PRO A 22 0.25 -17.04 -35.40
C PRO A 22 -0.16 -18.49 -35.13
N GLU A 23 -0.80 -18.73 -33.99
CA GLU A 23 -1.30 -20.08 -33.68
C GLU A 23 -2.25 -20.53 -34.80
N PRO A 24 -2.14 -21.79 -35.26
CA PRO A 24 -3.03 -22.31 -36.30
C PRO A 24 -4.49 -22.16 -35.87
N GLU A 25 -5.37 -21.83 -36.82
CA GLU A 25 -6.80 -21.69 -36.52
C GLU A 25 -7.35 -22.96 -35.86
N ALA A 26 -8.16 -22.77 -34.83
CA ALA A 26 -8.80 -23.85 -34.10
C ALA A 26 -9.67 -24.72 -35.03
N THR A 27 -9.40 -26.02 -35.04
CA THR A 27 -10.17 -27.00 -35.84
C THR A 27 -11.67 -26.97 -35.48
N PRO A 28 -12.57 -27.25 -36.44
CA PRO A 28 -14.01 -27.36 -36.17
C PRO A 28 -14.35 -28.32 -35.03
N GLU A 29 -13.63 -29.44 -34.93
CA GLU A 29 -13.80 -30.45 -33.89
C GLU A 29 -13.45 -29.89 -32.49
N LEU A 30 -12.38 -29.11 -32.40
CA LEU A 30 -11.97 -28.45 -31.16
C LEU A 30 -13.02 -27.42 -30.72
N LYS A 31 -13.52 -26.61 -31.66
CA LYS A 31 -14.61 -25.64 -31.40
C LYS A 31 -15.90 -26.34 -30.95
N ALA A 32 -16.28 -27.43 -31.61
CA ALA A 32 -17.48 -28.20 -31.25
C ALA A 32 -17.39 -28.80 -29.84
N ARG A 33 -16.20 -29.29 -29.44
CA ARG A 33 -15.95 -29.81 -28.09
C ARG A 33 -16.00 -28.73 -27.01
N ALA A 34 -15.52 -27.52 -27.31
CA ALA A 34 -15.49 -26.40 -26.36
C ALA A 34 -16.81 -25.64 -26.26
N ALA A 35 -17.63 -25.63 -27.32
CA ALA A 35 -18.89 -24.88 -27.39
C ALA A 35 -19.85 -25.11 -26.19
N PRO A 36 -20.15 -26.36 -25.75
CA PRO A 36 -21.04 -26.55 -24.59
C PRO A 36 -20.46 -25.98 -23.30
N LEU A 37 -19.14 -26.12 -23.09
CA LEU A 37 -18.46 -25.55 -21.92
C LEU A 37 -18.50 -24.01 -21.96
N PHE A 38 -18.25 -23.39 -23.12
CA PHE A 38 -18.37 -21.94 -23.27
C PHE A 38 -19.79 -21.45 -22.96
N ALA A 39 -20.82 -22.16 -23.42
CA ALA A 39 -22.21 -21.78 -23.18
C ALA A 39 -22.58 -21.84 -21.69
N GLU A 40 -22.22 -22.93 -21.02
CA GLU A 40 -22.43 -23.14 -19.59
C GLU A 40 -21.68 -22.09 -18.75
N LEU A 41 -20.36 -21.99 -18.94
CA LEU A 41 -19.50 -21.08 -18.17
C LEU A 41 -19.85 -19.61 -18.42
N SER A 42 -20.19 -19.23 -19.66
CA SER A 42 -20.58 -17.83 -19.95
C SER A 42 -21.89 -17.45 -19.29
N LYS A 43 -22.83 -18.39 -19.19
CA LYS A 43 -24.06 -18.17 -18.46
C LYS A 43 -23.76 -17.96 -16.98
N GLU A 44 -23.03 -18.89 -16.34
CA GLU A 44 -22.76 -18.83 -14.90
C GLU A 44 -21.90 -17.62 -14.50
N ILE A 45 -20.83 -17.35 -15.26
CA ILE A 45 -19.81 -16.35 -14.92
C ILE A 45 -20.18 -14.97 -15.45
N LEU A 46 -20.53 -14.83 -16.73
CA LEU A 46 -20.73 -13.50 -17.34
C LEU A 46 -22.16 -12.98 -17.16
N THR A 47 -23.15 -13.89 -17.14
CA THR A 47 -24.58 -13.52 -17.04
C THR A 47 -25.09 -13.58 -15.62
N ASP A 48 -25.00 -14.74 -14.97
CA ASP A 48 -25.49 -14.98 -13.61
C ASP A 48 -24.54 -14.47 -12.52
N ARG A 49 -23.30 -14.11 -12.93
CA ARG A 49 -22.24 -13.53 -12.11
C ARG A 49 -21.97 -14.34 -10.84
N ASP A 50 -21.92 -15.66 -10.95
CA ASP A 50 -21.72 -16.57 -9.83
C ASP A 50 -20.22 -16.64 -9.42
N PRO A 51 -19.84 -16.15 -8.23
CA PRO A 51 -18.45 -16.19 -7.78
C PRO A 51 -17.97 -17.61 -7.44
N TYR A 52 -18.87 -18.55 -7.13
CA TYR A 52 -18.51 -19.94 -6.84
C TYR A 52 -18.21 -20.71 -8.12
N ALA A 53 -19.04 -20.54 -9.15
CA ALA A 53 -18.75 -21.09 -10.49
C ALA A 53 -17.45 -20.49 -11.06
N SER A 54 -17.26 -19.17 -10.86
CA SER A 54 -16.02 -18.48 -11.22
C SER A 54 -14.80 -19.09 -10.53
N LYS A 55 -14.87 -19.33 -9.21
CA LYS A 55 -13.78 -19.96 -8.46
C LYS A 55 -13.51 -21.38 -8.95
N ALA A 56 -14.56 -22.18 -9.14
CA ALA A 56 -14.43 -23.55 -9.64
C ALA A 56 -13.78 -23.57 -11.03
N PHE A 57 -14.11 -22.62 -11.91
CA PHE A 57 -13.45 -22.47 -13.20
C PHE A 57 -11.96 -22.12 -13.07
N LEU A 58 -11.58 -21.17 -12.20
CA LEU A 58 -10.18 -20.79 -11.99
C LEU A 58 -9.34 -21.94 -11.37
N ASP A 59 -9.93 -22.71 -10.46
CA ASP A 59 -9.27 -23.86 -9.82
C ASP A 59 -9.13 -25.07 -10.78
N ARG A 60 -10.03 -25.21 -11.76
CA ARG A 60 -10.07 -26.33 -12.72
C ARG A 60 -9.26 -26.04 -13.98
N THR A 61 -7.95 -26.24 -13.90
CA THR A 61 -7.02 -25.98 -15.01
C THR A 61 -7.10 -27.00 -16.16
N ASP A 62 -7.76 -28.14 -15.95
CA ASP A 62 -7.91 -29.23 -16.92
C ASP A 62 -8.65 -28.80 -18.21
N SER A 63 -9.60 -27.87 -18.08
CA SER A 63 -10.40 -27.34 -19.20
C SER A 63 -9.79 -26.11 -19.87
N HIS A 64 -8.83 -25.43 -19.23
CA HIS A 64 -8.30 -24.14 -19.72
C HIS A 64 -7.61 -24.28 -21.07
N GLU A 65 -6.80 -25.31 -21.25
CA GLU A 65 -6.09 -25.53 -22.51
C GLU A 65 -7.06 -25.80 -23.67
N LEU A 66 -8.09 -26.61 -23.42
CA LEU A 66 -9.15 -26.90 -24.40
C LEU A 66 -9.88 -25.62 -24.82
N LEU A 67 -10.41 -24.87 -23.86
CA LEU A 67 -11.17 -23.64 -24.11
C LEU A 67 -10.32 -22.60 -24.83
N ARG A 68 -9.10 -22.39 -24.34
CA ARG A 68 -8.19 -21.40 -24.91
C ARG A 68 -7.78 -21.72 -26.35
N LYS A 69 -7.44 -22.98 -26.65
CA LYS A 69 -7.10 -23.37 -28.02
C LYS A 69 -8.32 -23.28 -28.95
N ALA A 70 -9.54 -23.48 -28.44
CA ALA A 70 -10.76 -23.41 -29.24
C ALA A 70 -11.18 -21.99 -29.61
N ASP A 71 -11.18 -21.08 -28.63
CA ASP A 71 -11.46 -19.65 -28.80
C ASP A 71 -10.70 -18.85 -27.72
N PRO A 72 -9.51 -18.33 -28.04
CA PRO A 72 -8.70 -17.57 -27.09
C PRO A 72 -9.42 -16.33 -26.55
N GLN A 73 -10.20 -15.64 -27.39
CA GLN A 73 -10.89 -14.41 -26.98
C GLN A 73 -12.05 -14.69 -26.03
N ALA A 74 -12.84 -15.74 -26.30
CA ALA A 74 -13.90 -16.16 -25.40
C ALA A 74 -13.33 -16.69 -24.07
N PHE A 75 -12.25 -17.47 -24.13
CA PHE A 75 -11.56 -17.95 -22.93
C PHE A 75 -11.07 -16.78 -22.07
N ASP A 76 -10.39 -15.80 -22.67
CA ASP A 76 -9.86 -14.67 -21.92
C ASP A 76 -10.98 -13.83 -21.27
N ARG A 77 -12.10 -13.62 -21.97
CA ARG A 77 -13.28 -12.93 -21.38
C ARG A 77 -13.84 -13.71 -20.19
N LEU A 78 -13.91 -15.04 -20.29
CA LEU A 78 -14.33 -15.90 -19.18
C LEU A 78 -13.36 -15.83 -18.01
N PHE A 79 -12.05 -15.92 -18.27
CA PHE A 79 -11.02 -15.88 -17.24
C PHE A 79 -10.97 -14.53 -16.53
N GLU A 80 -11.06 -13.43 -17.28
CA GLU A 80 -11.18 -12.09 -16.72
C GLU A 80 -12.43 -11.95 -15.85
N GLY A 81 -13.61 -12.31 -16.37
CA GLY A 81 -14.87 -12.23 -15.64
C GLY A 81 -14.87 -13.07 -14.36
N ALA A 82 -14.33 -14.28 -14.43
CA ALA A 82 -14.19 -15.16 -13.27
C ALA A 82 -13.26 -14.55 -12.22
N SER A 83 -12.10 -14.04 -12.65
CA SER A 83 -11.13 -13.40 -11.77
C SER A 83 -11.71 -12.18 -11.06
N GLN A 84 -12.45 -11.32 -11.78
CA GLN A 84 -13.12 -10.15 -11.20
C GLN A 84 -14.17 -10.55 -10.15
N LEU A 85 -14.94 -11.62 -10.40
CA LEU A 85 -16.00 -12.06 -9.48
C LEU A 85 -15.45 -12.72 -8.22
N VAL A 86 -14.42 -13.57 -8.34
CA VAL A 86 -13.76 -14.19 -7.19
C VAL A 86 -13.12 -13.12 -6.31
N ASP A 87 -12.41 -12.17 -6.93
CA ASP A 87 -11.81 -11.05 -6.22
C ASP A 87 -12.86 -10.16 -5.53
N LEU A 88 -13.93 -9.77 -6.24
CA LEU A 88 -14.98 -8.92 -5.67
C LEU A 88 -15.71 -9.63 -4.53
N HIS A 89 -15.97 -10.93 -4.67
CA HIS A 89 -16.56 -11.73 -3.59
C HIS A 89 -15.65 -11.76 -2.38
N ARG A 90 -14.36 -12.03 -2.56
CA ARG A 90 -13.37 -11.97 -1.47
C ARG A 90 -13.33 -10.60 -0.81
N VAL A 91 -13.40 -9.51 -1.58
CA VAL A 91 -13.45 -8.16 -1.00
C VAL A 91 -14.66 -7.96 -0.10
N MET A 92 -15.83 -8.48 -0.50
CA MET A 92 -17.02 -8.40 0.35
C MET A 92 -16.88 -9.23 1.62
N VAL A 93 -16.18 -10.38 1.56
CA VAL A 93 -15.90 -11.26 2.70
C VAL A 93 -14.91 -10.60 3.68
N ASP A 94 -13.76 -10.16 3.16
CA ASP A 94 -12.62 -9.76 3.97
C ASP A 94 -12.80 -8.36 4.57
N HIS A 95 -13.57 -7.48 3.93
CA HIS A 95 -13.72 -6.08 4.33
C HIS A 95 -15.08 -5.76 4.96
N VAL A 96 -15.21 -6.10 6.24
CA VAL A 96 -16.48 -5.95 7.00
C VAL A 96 -16.85 -4.51 7.37
N ASN A 97 -15.92 -3.56 7.28
CA ASN A 97 -16.15 -2.16 7.64
C ASN A 97 -16.09 -1.22 6.42
N THR A 98 -16.82 -0.11 6.48
CA THR A 98 -16.99 0.85 5.39
C THR A 98 -15.67 1.39 4.85
N THR A 99 -14.70 1.71 5.73
CA THR A 99 -13.42 2.31 5.32
C THR A 99 -12.58 1.31 4.54
N SER A 100 -12.35 0.12 5.10
CA SER A 100 -11.57 -0.93 4.45
C SER A 100 -12.21 -1.38 3.13
N LEU A 101 -13.54 -1.52 3.10
CA LEU A 101 -14.26 -1.91 1.90
C LEU A 101 -14.14 -0.84 0.81
N ARG A 102 -14.26 0.44 1.17
CA ARG A 102 -14.06 1.54 0.22
C ARG A 102 -12.65 1.54 -0.35
N GLU A 103 -11.63 1.39 0.49
CA GLU A 103 -10.23 1.34 0.04
C GLU A 103 -10.01 0.16 -0.92
N ALA A 104 -10.59 -1.02 -0.62
CA ALA A 104 -10.54 -2.17 -1.51
C ALA A 104 -11.26 -1.92 -2.84
N LEU A 105 -12.46 -1.33 -2.82
CA LEU A 105 -13.22 -1.04 -4.05
C LEU A 105 -12.52 -0.01 -4.95
N SER A 106 -11.82 0.98 -4.38
CA SER A 106 -11.03 1.99 -5.14
C SER A 106 -10.00 1.39 -6.09
N LYS A 107 -9.56 0.17 -5.79
CA LYS A 107 -8.53 -0.54 -6.56
C LYS A 107 -9.13 -1.43 -7.65
N ARG A 108 -10.46 -1.52 -7.71
CA ARG A 108 -11.25 -2.35 -8.62
C ARG A 108 -12.16 -1.54 -9.54
N GLU A 109 -12.01 -0.22 -9.56
CA GLU A 109 -12.72 0.64 -10.53
C GLU A 109 -12.57 0.09 -11.96
N GLY A 110 -13.66 0.15 -12.74
CA GLY A 110 -13.77 -0.53 -14.04
C GLY A 110 -14.42 -1.91 -13.97
N TYR A 111 -14.55 -2.53 -12.78
CA TYR A 111 -15.32 -3.77 -12.65
C TYR A 111 -16.78 -3.51 -13.03
N PRO A 112 -17.41 -4.34 -13.88
CA PRO A 112 -18.76 -4.09 -14.38
C PRO A 112 -19.82 -3.87 -13.27
N LEU A 113 -19.67 -4.55 -12.13
CA LEU A 113 -20.55 -4.38 -10.98
C LEU A 113 -20.34 -3.04 -10.24
N LEU A 114 -19.14 -2.46 -10.27
CA LEU A 114 -18.86 -1.17 -9.62
C LEU A 114 -19.32 0.04 -10.44
N GLU A 115 -19.44 -0.13 -11.76
CA GLU A 115 -20.07 0.86 -12.64
C GLU A 115 -21.59 0.90 -12.49
N LYS A 116 -22.18 -0.11 -11.83
CA LYS A 116 -23.62 -0.24 -11.62
C LYS A 116 -23.95 -0.56 -10.15
N PRO A 117 -23.85 0.44 -9.25
CA PRO A 117 -24.04 0.24 -7.81
C PRO A 117 -25.34 -0.48 -7.41
N ALA A 118 -26.45 -0.24 -8.12
CA ALA A 118 -27.73 -0.92 -7.87
C ALA A 118 -27.69 -2.42 -8.21
N GLU A 119 -26.98 -2.82 -9.27
CA GLU A 119 -26.76 -4.23 -9.61
C GLU A 119 -25.87 -4.88 -8.55
N LEU A 120 -24.81 -4.21 -8.09
CA LEU A 120 -23.94 -4.72 -7.02
C LEU A 120 -24.69 -4.93 -5.69
N LEU A 121 -25.57 -4.00 -5.31
CA LEU A 121 -26.42 -4.18 -4.12
C LEU A 121 -27.32 -5.41 -4.24
N SER A 122 -27.81 -5.71 -5.44
CA SER A 122 -28.64 -6.89 -5.71
C SER A 122 -27.81 -8.18 -5.72
N TRP A 123 -26.63 -8.14 -6.36
CA TRP A 123 -25.67 -9.24 -6.38
C TRP A 123 -25.21 -9.63 -4.97
N ARG A 124 -24.93 -8.63 -4.12
CA ARG A 124 -24.54 -8.84 -2.71
C ARG A 124 -25.61 -9.59 -1.93
N LYS A 125 -26.90 -9.36 -2.17
CA LYS A 125 -27.98 -10.11 -1.49
C LYS A 125 -27.95 -11.61 -1.79
N LYS A 126 -27.44 -12.00 -2.97
CA LYS A 126 -27.38 -13.40 -3.39
C LYS A 126 -26.11 -14.10 -2.87
N TYR A 127 -24.96 -13.44 -2.91
CA TYR A 127 -23.67 -14.09 -2.69
C TYR A 127 -22.87 -13.56 -1.50
N ALA A 128 -23.26 -12.44 -0.89
CA ALA A 128 -22.57 -11.83 0.25
C ALA A 128 -23.57 -11.20 1.23
N ASP A 129 -24.59 -11.95 1.61
CA ASP A 129 -25.71 -11.49 2.45
C ASP A 129 -25.29 -11.10 3.88
N TYR A 130 -24.19 -11.68 4.37
CA TYR A 130 -23.54 -11.29 5.63
C TYR A 130 -23.02 -9.84 5.61
N GLN A 131 -22.74 -9.28 4.44
CA GLN A 131 -22.29 -7.89 4.31
C GLN A 131 -23.48 -6.94 4.45
N LYS A 132 -23.44 -6.06 5.45
CA LYS A 132 -24.53 -5.11 5.71
C LYS A 132 -24.73 -4.17 4.53
N GLU A 133 -25.99 -3.99 4.13
CA GLU A 133 -26.37 -3.09 3.03
C GLU A 133 -25.84 -1.68 3.26
N ASP A 134 -26.05 -1.11 4.44
CA ASP A 134 -25.62 0.24 4.78
C ASP A 134 -24.09 0.41 4.70
N THR A 135 -23.34 -0.62 5.10
CA THR A 135 -21.87 -0.63 4.97
C THR A 135 -21.46 -0.55 3.50
N LEU A 136 -22.07 -1.37 2.64
CA LEU A 136 -21.78 -1.34 1.20
C LEU A 136 -22.22 -0.03 0.54
N ARG A 137 -23.41 0.49 0.86
CA ARG A 137 -23.88 1.81 0.37
C ARG A 137 -22.92 2.93 0.74
N ALA A 138 -22.44 2.93 1.98
CA ALA A 138 -21.45 3.91 2.46
C ALA A 138 -20.07 3.73 1.82
N ALA A 139 -19.66 2.49 1.52
CA ALA A 139 -18.42 2.22 0.80
C ALA A 139 -18.52 2.68 -0.67
N LEU A 140 -19.68 2.50 -1.30
CA LEU A 140 -20.03 2.95 -2.65
C LEU A 140 -20.32 4.45 -2.76
N LEU A 141 -20.08 5.21 -1.68
CA LEU A 141 -20.23 6.65 -1.62
C LEU A 141 -21.65 7.12 -1.98
N GLU A 142 -22.69 6.36 -1.62
CA GLU A 142 -24.06 6.80 -1.89
C GLU A 142 -24.37 8.13 -1.20
N TRP A 143 -25.02 9.05 -1.91
CA TRP A 143 -25.23 10.44 -1.48
C TRP A 143 -25.83 10.55 -0.06
N THR A 144 -26.79 9.69 0.26
CA THR A 144 -27.49 9.68 1.56
C THR A 144 -26.59 9.25 2.72
N THR A 145 -25.53 8.50 2.45
CA THR A 145 -24.56 8.01 3.45
C THR A 145 -23.43 9.00 3.72
N LEU A 146 -23.24 10.00 2.86
CA LEU A 146 -22.19 11.00 2.99
C LEU A 146 -22.52 12.01 4.11
N PRO A 147 -21.55 12.44 4.93
CA PRO A 147 -21.72 13.52 5.90
C PRO A 147 -22.14 14.83 5.24
N ALA A 148 -22.76 15.71 6.02
CA ALA A 148 -23.26 17.00 5.52
C ALA A 148 -22.14 17.85 4.91
N GLU A 149 -20.97 17.89 5.54
CA GLU A 149 -19.79 18.63 5.08
C GLU A 149 -19.30 18.13 3.72
N VAL A 150 -19.28 16.81 3.53
CA VAL A 150 -18.88 16.17 2.27
C VAL A 150 -19.89 16.48 1.17
N ARG A 151 -21.19 16.39 1.47
CA ARG A 151 -22.24 16.79 0.52
C ARG A 151 -22.15 18.26 0.14
N THR A 152 -21.86 19.14 1.09
CA THR A 152 -21.67 20.57 0.83
C THR A 152 -20.49 20.81 -0.11
N ALA A 153 -19.36 20.13 0.12
CA ALA A 153 -18.20 20.22 -0.77
C ALA A 153 -18.52 19.71 -2.18
N LEU A 154 -19.18 18.55 -2.31
CA LEU A 154 -19.62 18.02 -3.59
C LEU A 154 -20.62 18.93 -4.32
N THR A 155 -21.54 19.54 -3.58
CA THR A 155 -22.51 20.50 -4.13
C THR A 155 -21.81 21.75 -4.63
N ALA A 156 -20.84 22.28 -3.87
CA ALA A 156 -20.01 23.40 -4.31
C ALA A 156 -19.18 23.05 -5.57
N ALA A 157 -18.81 21.79 -5.74
CA ALA A 157 -18.18 21.25 -6.95
C ALA A 157 -19.19 20.90 -8.07
N GLY A 158 -20.46 21.31 -7.94
CA GLY A 158 -21.50 21.17 -8.96
C GLY A 158 -22.18 19.80 -9.04
N LYS A 159 -21.94 18.89 -8.10
CA LYS A 159 -22.57 17.55 -8.08
C LYS A 159 -23.97 17.59 -7.45
N LYS A 160 -24.91 16.83 -8.02
CA LYS A 160 -26.31 16.76 -7.57
C LYS A 160 -26.73 15.34 -7.16
N PRO A 161 -27.62 15.17 -6.17
CA PRO A 161 -28.05 13.85 -5.70
C PRO A 161 -28.63 12.93 -6.79
N GLY A 162 -29.47 13.47 -7.68
CA GLY A 162 -30.15 12.67 -8.72
C GLY A 162 -29.18 12.09 -9.75
N GLU A 163 -28.20 12.89 -10.18
CA GLU A 163 -27.13 12.46 -11.10
C GLU A 163 -26.17 11.46 -10.42
N TRP A 164 -25.92 11.67 -9.11
CA TRP A 164 -25.02 10.83 -8.32
C TRP A 164 -25.46 9.37 -8.25
N ALA A 165 -26.77 9.12 -8.15
CA ALA A 165 -27.33 7.77 -8.01
C ALA A 165 -26.99 6.85 -9.20
N GLY A 166 -26.96 7.39 -10.42
CA GLY A 166 -26.58 6.66 -11.64
C GLY A 166 -25.07 6.66 -11.94
N THR A 167 -24.28 7.41 -11.18
CA THR A 167 -22.83 7.51 -11.40
C THR A 167 -22.11 6.26 -10.88
N GLY A 168 -21.23 5.67 -11.68
CA GLY A 168 -20.37 4.56 -11.30
C GLY A 168 -19.42 4.91 -10.15
N TYR A 169 -18.95 3.90 -9.42
CA TYR A 169 -18.15 4.11 -8.21
C TYR A 169 -16.85 4.89 -8.46
N GLY A 170 -16.12 4.61 -9.56
CA GLY A 170 -14.88 5.33 -9.88
C GLY A 170 -15.10 6.83 -10.06
N ALA A 171 -16.11 7.21 -10.85
CA ALA A 171 -16.47 8.61 -11.05
C ALA A 171 -16.97 9.31 -9.76
N ARG A 172 -17.62 8.59 -8.85
CA ARG A 172 -17.97 9.12 -7.51
C ARG A 172 -16.71 9.38 -6.67
N SER A 173 -15.76 8.44 -6.68
CA SER A 173 -14.49 8.55 -5.96
C SER A 173 -13.69 9.77 -6.43
N ASP A 174 -13.52 9.92 -7.76
CA ASP A 174 -12.80 11.05 -8.37
C ASP A 174 -13.46 12.40 -8.02
N ALA A 175 -14.79 12.49 -8.11
CA ALA A 175 -15.53 13.70 -7.77
C ALA A 175 -15.39 14.07 -6.29
N LEU A 176 -15.38 13.07 -5.40
CA LEU A 176 -15.21 13.25 -3.97
C LEU A 176 -13.81 13.76 -3.63
N GLU A 177 -12.78 13.14 -4.20
CA GLU A 177 -11.40 13.56 -3.99
C GLU A 177 -11.19 15.02 -4.43
N ALA A 178 -11.64 15.36 -5.65
CA ALA A 178 -11.54 16.72 -6.17
C ALA A 178 -12.23 17.75 -5.26
N ALA A 179 -13.38 17.39 -4.67
CA ALA A 179 -14.11 18.25 -3.75
C ALA A 179 -13.42 18.43 -2.38
N LEU A 180 -12.61 17.47 -1.93
CA LEU A 180 -11.93 17.50 -0.62
C LEU A 180 -10.52 18.09 -0.67
N ASN A 181 -9.85 18.12 -1.82
CA ASN A 181 -8.48 18.64 -1.97
C ASN A 181 -8.27 20.05 -1.36
N PRO A 182 -9.15 21.05 -1.57
CA PRO A 182 -8.97 22.38 -0.96
C PRO A 182 -8.93 22.36 0.57
N ALA A 183 -9.64 21.42 1.21
CA ALA A 183 -9.61 21.27 2.67
C ALA A 183 -8.31 20.62 3.14
N VAL A 184 -7.81 19.63 2.41
CA VAL A 184 -6.52 18.96 2.69
C VAL A 184 -5.36 19.96 2.58
N ASP A 185 -5.33 20.78 1.54
CA ASP A 185 -4.27 21.77 1.33
C ASP A 185 -4.24 22.80 2.47
N ARG A 186 -5.42 23.26 2.92
CA ARG A 186 -5.53 24.15 4.08
C ARG A 186 -4.98 23.50 5.36
N LEU A 187 -5.30 22.23 5.60
CA LEU A 187 -4.79 21.49 6.77
C LEU A 187 -3.27 21.40 6.75
N LYS A 188 -2.67 21.02 5.60
CA LYS A 188 -1.22 20.88 5.45
C LYS A 188 -0.47 22.21 5.57
N GLY A 189 -1.08 23.30 5.12
CA GLY A 189 -0.51 24.66 5.21
C GLY A 189 -0.72 25.36 6.55
N SER A 190 -1.46 24.75 7.48
CA SER A 190 -1.74 25.35 8.79
C SER A 190 -0.60 25.10 9.78
N VAL A 191 -0.38 26.05 10.69
CA VAL A 191 0.64 25.94 11.74
C VAL A 191 -0.02 26.25 13.08
N ALA A 192 -0.18 25.25 13.95
CA ALA A 192 -0.74 25.48 15.28
C ALA A 192 0.29 26.11 16.22
N ARG A 193 -0.12 27.15 16.93
CA ARG A 193 0.64 27.85 17.97
C ARG A 193 0.23 27.45 19.37
N THR A 194 -0.89 26.75 19.50
CA THR A 194 -1.37 26.26 20.80
C THR A 194 -1.84 24.81 20.69
N PRO A 195 -1.84 24.04 21.79
CA PRO A 195 -2.42 22.70 21.80
C PRO A 195 -3.90 22.68 21.40
N ALA A 196 -4.65 23.75 21.69
CA ALA A 196 -6.05 23.88 21.29
C ALA A 196 -6.21 24.03 19.77
N GLU A 197 -5.36 24.82 19.12
CA GLU A 197 -5.32 24.91 17.65
C GLU A 197 -4.90 23.59 17.01
N ALA A 198 -3.90 22.90 17.57
CA ALA A 198 -3.47 21.60 17.07
C ALA A 198 -4.61 20.56 17.14
N LYS A 199 -5.36 20.55 18.25
CA LYS A 199 -6.57 19.74 18.39
C LYS A 199 -7.64 20.13 17.37
N ALA A 200 -7.89 21.43 17.16
CA ALA A 200 -8.88 21.90 16.21
C ALA A 200 -8.57 21.45 14.76
N LEU A 201 -7.29 21.45 14.36
CA LEU A 201 -6.87 20.95 13.05
C LEU A 201 -7.17 19.44 12.90
N ARG A 202 -6.91 18.64 13.94
CA ARG A 202 -7.28 17.22 13.93
C ARG A 202 -8.79 17.00 13.87
N ASP A 203 -9.55 17.75 14.66
CA ASP A 203 -11.01 17.66 14.65
C ASP A 203 -11.57 18.00 13.26
N GLN A 204 -10.96 18.96 12.54
CA GLN A 204 -11.31 19.27 11.15
C GLN A 204 -10.96 18.11 10.20
N ALA A 205 -9.75 17.56 10.30
CA ALA A 205 -9.32 16.43 9.48
C ALA A 205 -10.18 15.19 9.71
N GLN A 206 -10.60 14.93 10.95
CA GLN A 206 -11.41 13.77 11.33
C GLN A 206 -12.75 13.73 10.59
N LYS A 207 -13.33 14.89 10.25
CA LYS A 207 -14.60 14.99 9.50
C LYS A 207 -14.50 14.41 8.09
N ILE A 208 -13.31 14.44 7.50
CA ILE A 208 -13.05 13.97 6.14
C ILE A 208 -12.13 12.74 6.08
N TRP A 209 -11.55 12.32 7.21
CA TRP A 209 -10.50 11.30 7.30
C TRP A 209 -10.81 10.01 6.56
N THR A 210 -12.02 9.48 6.73
CA THR A 210 -12.47 8.22 6.13
C THR A 210 -12.52 8.27 4.59
N TYR A 211 -12.50 9.46 4.00
CA TYR A 211 -12.57 9.68 2.54
C TYR A 211 -11.21 10.02 1.92
N LEU A 212 -10.17 10.20 2.72
CA LEU A 212 -8.83 10.52 2.24
C LEU A 212 -8.09 9.24 1.83
N ASP A 213 -7.23 9.35 0.81
CA ASP A 213 -6.33 8.26 0.44
C ASP A 213 -5.22 8.05 1.50
N LYS A 214 -4.54 6.90 1.42
CA LYS A 214 -3.49 6.49 2.38
C LYS A 214 -2.32 7.47 2.42
N ASP A 215 -1.88 8.00 1.27
CA ASP A 215 -0.73 8.90 1.19
C ASP A 215 -1.06 10.27 1.76
N VAL A 216 -2.27 10.78 1.48
CA VAL A 216 -2.78 12.01 2.11
C VAL A 216 -2.92 11.84 3.62
N LYS A 217 -3.46 10.71 4.09
CA LYS A 217 -3.53 10.38 5.53
C LYS A 217 -2.14 10.36 6.16
N ALA A 218 -1.17 9.67 5.55
CA ALA A 218 0.20 9.58 6.05
C ALA A 218 0.86 10.97 6.15
N ALA A 219 0.73 11.79 5.11
CA ALA A 219 1.23 13.16 5.10
C ALA A 219 0.57 14.02 6.19
N LEU A 220 -0.74 13.90 6.40
CA LEU A 220 -1.46 14.60 7.46
C LEU A 220 -1.08 14.10 8.86
N LEU A 221 -0.91 12.79 9.07
CA LEU A 221 -0.44 12.25 10.35
C LEU A 221 0.93 12.82 10.72
N GLN A 222 1.88 12.81 9.77
CA GLN A 222 3.20 13.38 9.98
C GLN A 222 3.12 14.88 10.28
N HIS A 223 2.29 15.61 9.53
CA HIS A 223 2.05 17.02 9.79
C HIS A 223 1.48 17.24 11.20
N PHE A 224 0.49 16.44 11.64
CA PHE A 224 -0.11 16.56 12.97
C PHE A 224 0.83 16.16 14.11
N GLU A 225 1.69 15.15 13.93
CA GLU A 225 2.72 14.80 14.91
C GLU A 225 3.67 15.98 15.15
N LYS A 226 4.13 16.61 14.06
CA LYS A 226 5.01 17.78 14.12
C LYS A 226 4.29 19.00 14.72
N THR A 227 3.04 19.23 14.33
CA THR A 227 2.23 20.36 14.84
C THR A 227 1.97 20.24 16.34
N ASP A 228 1.66 19.04 16.84
CA ASP A 228 1.57 18.77 18.27
C ASP A 228 2.87 19.04 18.99
N ALA A 229 3.97 18.50 18.47
CA ALA A 229 5.28 18.67 19.09
C ALA A 229 5.69 20.14 19.13
N ALA A 230 5.46 20.89 18.04
CA ALA A 230 5.76 22.30 17.93
C ALA A 230 4.95 23.12 18.94
N SER A 231 3.64 22.89 19.03
CA SER A 231 2.77 23.62 19.95
C SER A 231 3.07 23.32 21.43
N ALA A 232 3.38 22.06 21.77
CA ALA A 232 3.78 21.68 23.13
C ALA A 232 5.15 22.27 23.51
N ALA A 233 6.12 22.20 22.59
CA ALA A 233 7.45 22.78 22.78
C ALA A 233 7.41 24.32 22.91
N LEU A 234 6.51 24.97 22.15
CA LEU A 234 6.30 26.41 22.24
C LEU A 234 5.73 26.80 23.62
N ALA A 235 4.72 26.09 24.11
CA ALA A 235 4.14 26.33 25.43
C ALA A 235 5.15 26.10 26.56
N ASP A 236 6.01 25.08 26.45
CA ASP A 236 7.08 24.80 27.42
C ASP A 236 8.15 25.90 27.40
N ALA A 237 8.58 26.35 26.22
CA ALA A 237 9.53 27.44 26.06
C ALA A 237 8.99 28.75 26.66
N GLU A 238 7.71 29.06 26.44
CA GLU A 238 7.03 30.22 27.04
C GLU A 238 7.01 30.13 28.58
N SER A 239 6.68 28.96 29.12
CA SER A 239 6.66 28.75 30.58
C SER A 239 8.05 28.91 31.20
N LYS A 240 9.10 28.40 30.55
CA LYS A 240 10.49 28.50 31.04
C LYS A 240 11.03 29.92 30.96
N LEU A 241 10.85 30.61 29.82
CA LEU A 241 11.32 31.98 29.64
C LEU A 241 10.54 32.99 30.47
N GLY A 242 9.27 32.73 30.77
CA GLY A 242 8.51 33.52 31.74
C GLY A 242 9.11 33.51 33.15
N LYS A 243 9.86 32.46 33.50
CA LYS A 243 10.57 32.35 34.79
C LYS A 243 11.99 32.95 34.76
N ASN A 244 12.59 33.09 33.57
CA ASN A 244 13.92 33.65 33.38
C ASN A 244 14.00 34.41 32.04
N PRO A 245 13.71 35.72 32.04
CA PRO A 245 13.60 36.50 30.82
C PRO A 245 14.99 36.89 30.27
N ASP A 246 15.61 36.00 29.50
CA ASP A 246 16.77 36.31 28.66
C ASP A 246 16.29 36.93 27.32
N PRO A 247 16.66 38.18 27.00
CA PRO A 247 16.26 38.84 25.76
C PRO A 247 16.67 38.10 24.48
N ALA A 248 17.83 37.42 24.46
CA ALA A 248 18.30 36.69 23.30
C ALA A 248 17.48 35.42 23.06
N LEU A 249 17.11 34.72 24.13
CA LEU A 249 16.23 33.55 24.04
C LEU A 249 14.77 33.96 23.73
N ALA A 250 14.30 35.10 24.24
CA ALA A 250 13.00 35.66 23.89
C ALA A 250 12.90 36.03 22.40
N ALA A 251 13.99 36.54 21.80
CA ALA A 251 14.05 36.79 20.36
C ALA A 251 13.92 35.48 19.55
N LYS A 252 14.65 34.42 19.93
CA LYS A 252 14.52 33.09 19.31
C LYS A 252 13.10 32.53 19.41
N LEU A 253 12.43 32.72 20.56
CA LEU A 253 11.03 32.32 20.75
C LEU A 253 10.10 33.08 19.79
N ALA A 254 10.31 34.39 19.63
CA ALA A 254 9.52 35.21 18.70
C ALA A 254 9.74 34.78 17.24
N GLU A 255 10.96 34.39 16.85
CA GLU A 255 11.24 33.83 15.53
C GLU A 255 10.55 32.48 15.31
N ALA A 256 10.56 31.59 16.32
CA ALA A 256 9.81 30.34 16.28
C ALA A 256 8.32 30.62 16.02
N ARG A 257 7.71 31.56 16.77
CA ARG A 257 6.31 32.01 16.60
C ARG A 257 5.99 32.63 15.25
N LYS A 258 6.98 33.15 14.51
CA LYS A 258 6.78 33.76 13.18
C LYS A 258 6.97 32.76 12.03
N SER A 259 7.41 31.53 12.31
CA SER A 259 7.70 30.53 11.25
C SER A 259 6.47 30.22 10.41
N GLY A 260 6.57 30.30 9.09
CA GLY A 260 5.44 30.03 8.18
C GLY A 260 5.05 28.55 8.07
N ASP A 261 5.90 27.66 8.57
CA ASP A 261 5.74 26.21 8.50
C ASP A 261 6.19 25.53 9.82
N VAL A 262 5.77 24.28 10.00
CA VAL A 262 5.98 23.52 11.24
C VAL A 262 7.43 23.07 11.42
N ASP A 263 8.11 22.70 10.33
CA ASP A 263 9.51 22.25 10.37
C ASP A 263 10.44 23.41 10.74
N GLY A 264 10.21 24.58 10.13
CA GLY A 264 10.87 25.83 10.47
C GLY A 264 10.61 26.27 11.91
N MET A 265 9.45 25.94 12.49
CA MET A 265 9.18 26.18 13.91
C MET A 265 9.98 25.24 14.81
N LEU A 266 9.93 23.92 14.56
CA LEU A 266 10.62 22.91 15.36
C LEU A 266 12.13 23.11 15.35
N GLY A 267 12.72 23.46 14.21
CA GLY A 267 14.15 23.77 14.11
C GLY A 267 14.56 24.94 14.99
N LYS A 268 13.77 26.04 15.00
CA LYS A 268 14.04 27.21 15.85
C LYS A 268 13.82 26.91 17.34
N LEU A 269 12.81 26.11 17.67
CA LEU A 269 12.59 25.65 19.05
C LEU A 269 13.75 24.79 19.53
N GLY A 270 14.30 23.89 18.70
CA GLY A 270 15.52 23.13 19.02
C GLY A 270 16.68 24.04 19.40
N SER A 271 17.01 25.02 18.54
CA SER A 271 18.07 26.01 18.80
C SER A 271 17.84 26.88 20.05
N LEU A 272 16.57 27.01 20.49
CA LEU A 272 16.19 27.69 21.72
C LEU A 272 16.40 26.80 22.95
N PHE A 273 15.97 25.53 22.90
CA PHE A 273 16.18 24.57 24.00
C PHE A 273 17.66 24.25 24.22
N ASP A 274 18.45 24.16 23.15
CA ASP A 274 19.91 24.05 23.22
C ASP A 274 20.52 25.27 23.92
N GLY A 275 20.05 26.48 23.58
CA GLY A 275 20.48 27.72 24.25
C GLY A 275 20.10 27.80 25.72
N MET A 276 19.02 27.13 26.14
CA MET A 276 18.63 26.99 27.54
C MET A 276 19.39 25.88 28.28
N ASN A 277 20.17 25.06 27.57
CA ASN A 277 20.78 23.84 28.11
C ASN A 277 19.74 22.89 28.77
N VAL A 278 18.56 22.77 28.15
CA VAL A 278 17.46 21.93 28.66
C VAL A 278 16.95 21.02 27.54
N ARG A 279 16.70 19.76 27.90
CA ARG A 279 16.10 18.77 27.00
C ARG A 279 14.61 19.02 26.82
N ASN A 280 14.10 18.95 25.59
CA ASN A 280 12.66 18.92 25.31
C ASN A 280 12.29 17.70 24.46
N GLU A 281 11.56 16.77 25.07
CA GLU A 281 11.19 15.49 24.45
C GLU A 281 10.33 15.64 23.19
N ALA A 282 9.53 16.70 23.08
CA ALA A 282 8.70 16.93 21.91
C ALA A 282 9.55 17.33 20.69
N VAL A 283 10.51 18.24 20.89
CA VAL A 283 11.44 18.65 19.83
C VAL A 283 12.36 17.50 19.43
N GLU A 284 12.87 16.70 20.36
CA GLU A 284 13.74 15.56 20.02
C GLU A 284 13.03 14.43 19.26
N ARG A 285 11.71 14.29 19.48
CA ARG A 285 10.89 13.26 18.85
C ARG A 285 10.49 13.60 17.42
N ALA A 286 10.13 14.87 17.17
CA ALA A 286 9.55 15.31 15.90
C ALA A 286 10.39 16.34 15.15
N GLY A 287 11.37 16.96 15.79
CA GLY A 287 12.31 17.89 15.18
C GLY A 287 13.40 17.18 14.38
N PRO A 288 14.24 17.93 13.65
CA PRO A 288 15.24 17.38 12.74
C PRO A 288 16.40 16.62 13.44
N GLY A 289 16.48 16.64 14.77
CA GLY A 289 17.58 16.02 15.54
C GLY A 289 18.90 16.82 15.46
N ARG A 290 19.73 16.70 16.50
CA ARG A 290 21.08 17.32 16.55
C ARG A 290 22.10 16.52 15.74
N ALA A 291 23.28 17.12 15.48
CA ALA A 291 24.35 16.46 14.72
C ALA A 291 24.88 15.18 15.42
N ASP A 292 24.99 15.17 16.75
CA ASP A 292 25.41 14.02 17.58
C ASP A 292 24.34 12.92 17.70
N GLN A 293 23.12 13.20 17.24
CA GLN A 293 21.98 12.30 17.26
C GLN A 293 21.71 11.68 15.89
N ARG A 294 22.65 11.81 14.94
CA ARG A 294 22.58 11.27 13.58
C ARG A 294 23.76 10.34 13.32
N LEU A 295 23.59 9.34 12.45
CA LEU A 295 24.71 8.54 11.99
C LEU A 295 25.36 9.20 10.77
N ASP A 296 26.68 9.37 10.82
CA ASP A 296 27.45 9.68 9.62
C ASP A 296 27.51 8.47 8.68
N ALA A 297 28.13 8.65 7.50
CA ALA A 297 28.20 7.58 6.50
C ALA A 297 28.94 6.33 7.03
N ALA A 298 30.03 6.53 7.79
CA ALA A 298 30.82 5.44 8.37
C ALA A 298 30.02 4.68 9.44
N GLY A 299 29.31 5.40 10.32
CA GLY A 299 28.45 4.82 11.35
C GLY A 299 27.28 4.03 10.76
N ARG A 300 26.66 4.51 9.67
CA ARG A 300 25.64 3.76 8.93
C ARG A 300 26.20 2.47 8.34
N GLN A 301 27.36 2.52 7.69
CA GLN A 301 28.00 1.34 7.12
C GLN A 301 28.35 0.33 8.21
N ALA A 302 29.00 0.76 9.29
CA ALA A 302 29.37 -0.12 10.41
C ALA A 302 28.13 -0.79 11.04
N LEU A 303 27.06 -0.04 11.29
CA LEU A 303 25.82 -0.60 11.82
C LEU A 303 25.20 -1.62 10.87
N SER A 304 25.23 -1.34 9.56
CA SER A 304 24.74 -2.25 8.53
C SER A 304 25.50 -3.58 8.52
N GLU A 305 26.84 -3.55 8.55
CA GLU A 305 27.70 -4.74 8.58
C GLU A 305 27.50 -5.58 9.84
N MET A 306 27.35 -4.92 11.00
CA MET A 306 27.04 -5.59 12.26
C MET A 306 25.65 -6.25 12.20
N LEU A 307 24.64 -5.56 11.66
CA LEU A 307 23.30 -6.12 11.48
C LEU A 307 23.29 -7.31 10.54
N VAL A 308 24.01 -7.28 9.41
CA VAL A 308 24.12 -8.44 8.49
C VAL A 308 24.57 -9.68 9.24
N THR A 309 25.65 -9.56 10.03
CA THR A 309 26.21 -10.69 10.78
C THR A 309 25.27 -11.15 11.88
N GLY A 310 24.71 -10.22 12.64
CA GLY A 310 23.77 -10.51 13.73
C GLY A 310 22.51 -11.20 13.23
N VAL A 311 21.90 -10.70 12.16
CA VAL A 311 20.66 -11.24 11.58
C VAL A 311 20.85 -12.66 11.09
N LYS A 312 21.90 -12.94 10.31
CA LYS A 312 22.16 -14.30 9.82
C LYS A 312 22.27 -15.31 10.97
N ARG A 313 22.95 -14.91 12.06
CA ARG A 313 23.05 -15.72 13.28
C ARG A 313 21.70 -15.91 13.94
N GLU A 314 20.89 -14.86 14.04
CA GLU A 314 19.56 -14.97 14.68
C GLU A 314 18.54 -15.75 13.87
N MET A 315 18.65 -15.75 12.53
CA MET A 315 17.82 -16.54 11.62
C MET A 315 18.11 -18.06 11.72
N ALA A 316 19.37 -18.44 11.91
CA ALA A 316 19.80 -19.83 11.96
C ALA A 316 19.03 -20.64 13.01
N GLY A 317 18.67 -21.88 12.67
CA GLY A 317 17.93 -22.80 13.54
C GLY A 317 16.40 -22.68 13.51
N THR A 318 15.85 -21.70 12.79
CA THR A 318 14.40 -21.60 12.52
C THR A 318 14.08 -22.08 11.10
N VAL A 319 12.89 -22.68 10.87
CA VAL A 319 12.50 -23.19 9.54
C VAL A 319 12.48 -22.06 8.50
N VAL A 320 11.91 -20.91 8.87
CA VAL A 320 11.87 -19.72 8.02
C VAL A 320 13.27 -19.16 7.78
N GLY A 321 14.09 -19.04 8.83
CA GLY A 321 15.45 -18.53 8.71
C GLY A 321 16.34 -19.44 7.85
N GLU A 322 16.24 -20.76 7.98
CA GLU A 322 16.95 -21.70 7.12
C GLU A 322 16.52 -21.61 5.64
N ARG A 323 15.23 -21.33 5.38
CA ARG A 323 14.73 -21.06 4.02
C ARG A 323 15.40 -19.82 3.43
N LEU A 324 15.44 -18.72 4.18
CA LEU A 324 16.08 -17.47 3.75
C LEU A 324 17.61 -17.61 3.62
N LEU A 325 18.27 -18.31 4.55
CA LEU A 325 19.71 -18.54 4.50
C LEU A 325 20.12 -19.40 3.30
N ARG A 326 19.28 -20.34 2.85
CA ARG A 326 19.51 -21.08 1.59
C ARG A 326 19.47 -20.18 0.36
N MET A 327 18.59 -19.19 0.33
CA MET A 327 18.61 -18.16 -0.72
C MET A 327 19.90 -17.35 -0.63
N TYR A 328 20.27 -16.86 0.55
CA TYR A 328 21.48 -16.06 0.77
C TYR A 328 22.81 -16.82 0.63
N ALA A 329 22.77 -18.14 0.42
CA ALA A 329 23.93 -18.91 -0.01
C ALA A 329 24.25 -18.69 -1.50
N LYS A 330 23.29 -18.21 -2.28
CA LYS A 330 23.41 -17.94 -3.73
C LYS A 330 23.23 -16.46 -4.08
N GLU A 331 22.52 -15.71 -3.24
CA GLU A 331 22.19 -14.31 -3.42
C GLU A 331 22.90 -13.43 -2.39
N PRO A 332 23.31 -12.20 -2.72
CA PRO A 332 23.94 -11.32 -1.75
C PRO A 332 22.91 -10.79 -0.74
N PHE A 333 23.35 -10.66 0.52
CA PHE A 333 22.54 -10.07 1.59
C PHE A 333 22.95 -8.60 1.82
N ASN A 334 22.49 -7.70 0.95
CA ASN A 334 22.83 -6.28 1.00
C ASN A 334 21.89 -5.51 1.93
N LEU A 335 22.12 -5.63 3.24
CA LEU A 335 21.40 -4.85 4.25
C LEU A 335 22.07 -3.49 4.45
N VAL A 336 21.28 -2.42 4.46
CA VAL A 336 21.74 -1.05 4.72
C VAL A 336 20.87 -0.32 5.73
N VAL A 337 21.48 0.53 6.55
CA VAL A 337 20.79 1.50 7.41
C VAL A 337 20.83 2.86 6.73
N LYS A 338 19.65 3.46 6.51
CA LYS A 338 19.52 4.78 5.87
C LYS A 338 18.28 5.54 6.37
N PRO A 339 18.23 6.87 6.18
CA PRO A 339 17.01 7.64 6.42
C PRO A 339 15.88 7.12 5.55
N MET A 340 14.67 7.03 6.10
CA MET A 340 13.49 6.51 5.41
C MET A 340 12.28 7.42 5.65
N PRO A 341 11.27 7.42 4.75
CA PRO A 341 10.02 8.12 5.01
C PRO A 341 9.40 7.70 6.35
N ALA A 342 8.73 8.64 7.01
CA ALA A 342 8.12 8.41 8.31
C ALA A 342 7.17 7.20 8.28
N GLY A 343 7.26 6.34 9.30
CA GLY A 343 6.43 5.15 9.42
C GLY A 343 6.92 3.93 8.63
N ILE A 344 7.94 4.06 7.77
CA ILE A 344 8.54 2.92 7.09
C ILE A 344 9.65 2.34 7.97
N MET A 345 9.51 1.05 8.32
CA MET A 345 10.45 0.34 9.19
C MET A 345 11.61 -0.29 8.42
N GLY A 346 11.30 -0.87 7.27
CA GLY A 346 12.24 -1.44 6.33
C GLY A 346 11.64 -1.43 4.93
N GLN A 347 12.48 -1.71 3.94
CA GLN A 347 12.06 -1.85 2.56
C GLN A 347 13.10 -2.63 1.77
N TYR A 348 12.66 -3.65 1.04
CA TYR A 348 13.41 -4.27 -0.02
C TYR A 348 13.19 -3.56 -1.37
N THR A 349 14.27 -3.21 -2.07
CA THR A 349 14.22 -2.69 -3.44
C THR A 349 14.84 -3.68 -4.43
N ALA A 350 13.99 -4.32 -5.25
CA ALA A 350 14.41 -5.39 -6.16
C ALA A 350 15.43 -4.93 -7.22
N HIS A 351 15.35 -3.68 -7.67
CA HIS A 351 16.23 -3.12 -8.71
C HIS A 351 17.69 -2.98 -8.22
N ASP A 352 17.88 -2.54 -6.97
CA ASP A 352 19.20 -2.39 -6.36
C ASP A 352 19.64 -3.67 -5.64
N ASN A 353 18.70 -4.59 -5.43
CA ASN A 353 18.84 -5.74 -4.55
C ASN A 353 19.33 -5.30 -3.15
N VAL A 354 18.64 -4.32 -2.56
CA VAL A 354 18.98 -3.72 -1.26
C VAL A 354 17.84 -3.90 -0.28
N LEU A 355 18.16 -4.32 0.94
CA LEU A 355 17.25 -4.34 2.08
C LEU A 355 17.61 -3.17 3.00
N ALA A 356 16.74 -2.18 3.08
CA ALA A 356 16.94 -1.02 3.93
C ALA A 356 16.23 -1.17 5.27
N VAL A 357 16.85 -0.67 6.34
CA VAL A 357 16.25 -0.50 7.67
C VAL A 357 16.29 0.97 8.05
N SER A 358 15.23 1.45 8.70
CA SER A 358 15.04 2.86 9.04
C SER A 358 16.04 3.34 10.10
N GLU A 359 16.95 4.24 9.68
CA GLU A 359 17.84 4.97 10.58
C GLU A 359 17.05 5.78 11.61
N ASP A 360 16.00 6.47 11.17
CA ASP A 360 15.23 7.38 12.02
C ASP A 360 14.58 6.68 13.21
N LEU A 361 14.08 5.45 13.00
CA LEU A 361 13.49 4.64 14.06
C LEU A 361 14.55 4.07 15.02
N LEU A 362 15.71 3.65 14.51
CA LEU A 362 16.83 3.20 15.35
C LEU A 362 17.37 4.34 16.22
N LEU A 363 17.52 5.52 15.64
CA LEU A 363 17.95 6.72 16.36
C LEU A 363 16.88 7.19 17.35
N ARG A 364 15.59 7.14 16.99
CA ARG A 364 14.49 7.44 17.92
C ARG A 364 14.52 6.50 19.13
N MET A 365 14.68 5.20 18.89
CA MET A 365 14.82 4.21 19.96
C MET A 365 16.03 4.50 20.88
N ALA A 366 17.18 4.90 20.31
CA ALA A 366 18.33 5.32 21.12
C ALA A 366 18.02 6.56 21.97
N ARG A 367 17.41 7.60 21.38
CA ARG A 367 17.05 8.84 22.09
C ARG A 367 16.07 8.61 23.23
N GLU A 368 15.06 7.77 23.04
CA GLU A 368 14.09 7.39 24.08
C GLU A 368 14.74 6.71 25.29
N GLN A 369 15.88 6.04 25.08
CA GLN A 369 16.70 5.42 26.13
C GLN A 369 17.80 6.34 26.67
N GLY A 370 17.82 7.62 26.27
CA GLY A 370 18.86 8.57 26.63
C GLY A 370 20.24 8.22 26.06
N LYS A 371 20.29 7.50 24.95
CA LYS A 371 21.52 7.07 24.25
C LYS A 371 21.80 7.94 23.02
N SER A 372 23.07 7.97 22.63
CA SER A 372 23.58 8.65 21.43
C SER A 372 23.48 7.75 20.18
N ALA A 373 23.72 8.32 19.00
CA ALA A 373 23.82 7.52 17.77
C ALA A 373 24.97 6.50 17.83
N GLY A 374 26.11 6.87 18.45
CA GLY A 374 27.26 5.99 18.59
C GLY A 374 27.04 4.77 19.50
N ASP A 375 26.03 4.82 20.39
CA ASP A 375 25.67 3.69 21.24
C ASP A 375 25.04 2.54 20.44
N LEU A 376 24.40 2.81 19.30
CA LEU A 376 23.85 1.77 18.42
C LEU A 376 24.90 0.77 17.91
N LEU A 377 26.17 1.15 17.93
CA LEU A 377 27.29 0.34 17.46
C LEU A 377 27.90 -0.55 18.57
N LYS A 378 27.34 -0.58 19.79
CA LYS A 378 27.99 -1.21 20.95
C LYS A 378 27.01 -1.89 21.91
N GLY A 379 27.48 -2.98 22.51
CA GLY A 379 26.90 -3.59 23.72
C GLY A 379 25.40 -3.88 23.65
N GLU A 380 24.69 -3.53 24.73
CA GLU A 380 23.26 -3.77 24.90
C GLU A 380 22.39 -3.03 23.87
N MET A 381 22.81 -1.84 23.44
CA MET A 381 22.02 -1.03 22.51
C MET A 381 22.05 -1.61 21.09
N PHE A 382 23.18 -2.16 20.66
CA PHE A 382 23.26 -2.93 19.42
C PHE A 382 22.36 -4.19 19.49
N ASP A 383 22.44 -4.97 20.57
CA ASP A 383 21.60 -6.17 20.75
C ASP A 383 20.10 -5.82 20.70
N ARG A 384 19.70 -4.72 21.33
CA ARG A 384 18.33 -4.18 21.27
C ARG A 384 17.93 -3.76 19.86
N ALA A 385 18.83 -3.09 19.11
CA ALA A 385 18.58 -2.72 17.71
C ALA A 385 18.41 -3.94 16.81
N LEU A 386 19.29 -4.94 16.96
CA LEU A 386 19.23 -6.21 16.24
C LEU A 386 17.89 -6.92 16.50
N LYS A 387 17.54 -7.14 17.77
CA LYS A 387 16.29 -7.85 18.13
C LYS A 387 15.03 -7.08 17.73
N SER A 388 15.05 -5.75 17.82
CA SER A 388 13.92 -4.91 17.38
C SER A 388 13.69 -4.99 15.88
N THR A 389 14.76 -5.02 15.09
CA THR A 389 14.67 -4.98 13.62
C THR A 389 14.57 -6.37 12.97
N LEU A 390 14.83 -7.43 13.73
CA LEU A 390 14.91 -8.79 13.21
C LEU A 390 13.66 -9.23 12.46
N SER A 391 12.45 -8.95 12.96
CA SER A 391 11.22 -9.36 12.29
C SER A 391 10.99 -8.59 10.98
N THR A 392 11.25 -7.28 10.97
CA THR A 392 11.23 -6.44 9.78
C THR A 392 12.22 -6.96 8.74
N ILE A 393 13.45 -7.31 9.14
CA ILE A 393 14.46 -7.81 8.21
C ILE A 393 14.05 -9.17 7.64
N VAL A 394 13.45 -10.06 8.45
CA VAL A 394 12.87 -11.32 7.94
C VAL A 394 11.77 -11.05 6.92
N HIS A 395 10.85 -10.12 7.20
CA HIS A 395 9.78 -9.72 6.30
C HIS A 395 10.33 -9.23 4.95
N GLU A 396 11.27 -8.29 4.97
CA GLU A 396 11.89 -7.77 3.74
C GLU A 396 12.75 -8.82 3.01
N SER A 397 13.37 -9.76 3.74
CA SER A 397 14.11 -10.88 3.14
C SER A 397 13.18 -11.82 2.36
N VAL A 398 11.93 -11.96 2.78
CA VAL A 398 10.91 -12.72 2.03
C VAL A 398 10.57 -12.00 0.72
N HIS A 399 10.50 -10.67 0.69
CA HIS A 399 10.31 -9.94 -0.57
C HIS A 399 11.50 -10.11 -1.53
N GLN A 400 12.72 -10.20 -1.00
CA GLN A 400 13.89 -10.57 -1.80
C GLN A 400 13.76 -12.00 -2.35
N GLU A 401 13.32 -12.95 -1.53
CA GLU A 401 13.09 -14.33 -1.97
C GLU A 401 11.99 -14.43 -3.02
N GLN A 402 10.92 -13.64 -2.90
CA GLN A 402 9.89 -13.53 -3.94
C GLN A 402 10.50 -13.01 -5.25
N ALA A 403 11.38 -12.01 -5.22
CA ALA A 403 12.04 -11.52 -6.42
C ALA A 403 12.93 -12.57 -7.09
N VAL A 404 13.70 -13.31 -6.29
CA VAL A 404 14.55 -14.42 -6.74
C VAL A 404 13.71 -15.54 -7.34
N TRP A 405 12.66 -15.97 -6.64
CA TRP A 405 11.74 -17.00 -7.12
C TRP A 405 11.10 -16.62 -8.46
N ARG A 406 10.62 -15.37 -8.61
CA ARG A 406 10.01 -14.89 -9.85
C ARG A 406 10.99 -14.96 -11.03
N ARG A 407 12.23 -14.51 -10.81
CA ARG A 407 13.31 -14.59 -11.81
C ARG A 407 13.55 -16.03 -12.23
N ASP A 408 13.67 -16.94 -11.27
CA ASP A 408 14.00 -18.35 -11.53
C ASP A 408 12.83 -19.11 -12.21
N HIS A 409 11.58 -18.78 -11.87
CA HIS A 409 10.36 -19.36 -12.46
C HIS A 409 9.91 -18.64 -13.74
N LYS A 410 10.58 -17.55 -14.13
CA LYS A 410 10.24 -16.74 -15.31
C LYS A 410 8.80 -16.23 -15.28
N VAL A 411 8.35 -15.79 -14.11
CA VAL A 411 7.03 -15.16 -13.91
C VAL A 411 7.20 -13.65 -13.70
N PRO A 412 6.29 -12.83 -14.24
CA PRO A 412 6.36 -11.38 -14.06
C PRO A 412 6.10 -10.99 -12.59
N TYR A 413 6.53 -9.79 -12.21
CA TYR A 413 6.11 -9.19 -10.95
C TYR A 413 4.64 -8.79 -11.02
N TRP A 414 3.84 -9.39 -10.14
CA TRP A 414 2.49 -8.92 -9.84
C TRP A 414 2.51 -8.26 -8.48
N ASP A 415 2.12 -6.99 -8.44
CA ASP A 415 1.91 -6.26 -7.19
C ASP A 415 0.60 -6.76 -6.58
N VAL A 416 0.70 -7.77 -5.71
CA VAL A 416 -0.44 -8.49 -5.13
C VAL A 416 -0.27 -8.63 -3.63
N VAL A 417 -1.39 -8.54 -2.93
CA VAL A 417 -1.47 -8.67 -1.48
C VAL A 417 -0.95 -10.02 -0.96
N GLU A 418 -0.99 -11.07 -1.78
CA GLU A 418 -0.44 -12.38 -1.41
C GLU A 418 1.07 -12.33 -1.15
N HIS A 419 1.80 -11.39 -1.75
CA HIS A 419 3.22 -11.17 -1.40
C HIS A 419 3.37 -10.70 0.05
N GLU A 420 2.53 -9.76 0.48
CA GLU A 420 2.51 -9.25 1.85
C GLU A 420 1.97 -10.31 2.82
N MET A 421 0.96 -11.08 2.42
CA MET A 421 0.46 -12.21 3.20
C MET A 421 1.54 -13.26 3.43
N GLU A 422 2.30 -13.63 2.40
CA GLU A 422 3.42 -14.53 2.53
C GLU A 422 4.48 -13.95 3.48
N ALA A 423 4.93 -12.72 3.26
CA ALA A 423 5.94 -12.07 4.09
C ALA A 423 5.52 -11.97 5.55
N LYS A 424 4.26 -11.58 5.82
CA LYS A 424 3.70 -11.51 7.19
C LYS A 424 3.51 -12.90 7.81
N THR A 425 3.11 -13.89 7.02
CA THR A 425 2.96 -15.29 7.48
C THR A 425 4.31 -15.85 7.93
N LEU A 426 5.35 -15.66 7.11
CA LEU A 426 6.69 -16.14 7.42
C LEU A 426 7.35 -15.34 8.54
N GLU A 427 7.13 -14.02 8.62
CA GLU A 427 7.53 -13.19 9.76
C GLU A 427 6.90 -13.70 11.07
N ALA A 428 5.59 -13.92 11.10
CA ALA A 428 4.87 -14.40 12.28
C ALA A 428 5.32 -15.82 12.69
N ALA A 429 5.48 -16.73 11.72
CA ALA A 429 6.02 -18.06 11.97
C ALA A 429 7.44 -18.01 12.55
N PHE A 430 8.30 -17.15 12.02
CA PHE A 430 9.65 -16.93 12.53
C PHE A 430 9.62 -16.43 13.99
N ILE A 431 8.83 -15.40 14.29
CA ILE A 431 8.72 -14.84 15.65
C ILE A 431 8.27 -15.92 16.65
N LEU A 432 7.24 -16.70 16.30
CA LEU A 432 6.72 -17.75 17.17
C LEU A 432 7.78 -18.82 17.45
N GLN A 433 8.43 -19.33 16.39
CA GLN A 433 9.46 -20.35 16.53
C GLN A 433 10.68 -19.85 17.30
N LYS A 434 11.20 -18.66 16.94
CA LYS A 434 12.37 -18.07 17.59
C LYS A 434 12.11 -17.78 19.07
N SER A 435 10.93 -17.26 19.40
CA SER A 435 10.55 -16.98 20.80
C SER A 435 10.44 -18.27 21.62
N ALA A 436 10.00 -19.38 21.02
CA ALA A 436 9.92 -20.68 21.68
C ALA A 436 11.30 -21.34 21.86
N GLN A 437 12.19 -21.22 20.86
CA GLN A 437 13.54 -21.79 20.89
C GLN A 437 14.51 -20.99 21.79
N ASP A 438 14.33 -19.67 21.89
CA ASP A 438 15.11 -18.77 22.74
C ASP A 438 14.20 -17.98 23.71
N PRO A 439 13.65 -18.65 24.74
CA PRO A 439 12.71 -18.01 25.66
C PRO A 439 13.38 -16.95 26.56
N LYS A 440 14.67 -17.07 26.84
CA LYS A 440 15.40 -16.15 27.75
C LYS A 440 16.01 -14.95 27.03
N GLY A 441 16.31 -15.06 25.74
CA GLY A 441 16.81 -13.98 24.89
C GLY A 441 15.67 -13.32 24.12
N TYR A 442 15.40 -13.79 22.90
CA TYR A 442 14.41 -13.19 22.00
C TYR A 442 12.98 -13.23 22.56
N GLY A 443 12.54 -14.36 23.13
CA GLY A 443 11.18 -14.49 23.70
C GLY A 443 10.92 -13.49 24.84
N LYS A 444 11.87 -13.37 25.78
CA LYS A 444 11.84 -12.35 26.85
C LYS A 444 11.85 -10.93 26.29
N PHE A 445 12.73 -10.66 25.32
CA PHE A 445 12.81 -9.35 24.67
C PHE A 445 11.48 -8.94 24.05
N MET A 446 10.85 -9.86 23.30
CA MET A 446 9.55 -9.63 22.69
C MET A 446 8.47 -9.36 23.74
N ALA A 447 8.47 -10.06 24.87
CA ALA A 447 7.50 -9.85 25.95
C ALA A 447 7.65 -8.48 26.64
N GLU A 448 8.88 -8.08 26.97
CA GLU A 448 9.16 -6.86 27.74
C GLU A 448 8.98 -5.58 26.90
N ASN A 449 9.19 -5.64 25.58
CA ASN A 449 9.28 -4.45 24.74
C ASN A 449 8.03 -4.17 23.88
N GLN A 450 6.93 -4.92 24.03
CA GLN A 450 5.68 -4.66 23.26
C GLN A 450 5.09 -3.26 23.53
N LYS A 451 5.34 -2.71 24.73
CA LYS A 451 4.81 -1.39 25.11
C LYS A 451 5.69 -0.25 24.61
N SER A 452 7.01 -0.46 24.57
CA SER A 452 8.01 0.58 24.31
C SER A 452 8.51 0.59 22.86
N SER A 453 8.47 -0.53 22.14
CA SER A 453 8.95 -0.63 20.76
C SER A 453 7.80 -0.92 19.80
N VAL A 454 7.62 -0.06 18.79
CA VAL A 454 6.61 -0.27 17.74
C VAL A 454 6.92 -1.53 16.93
N PHE A 455 8.19 -1.82 16.64
CA PHE A 455 8.62 -3.03 15.93
C PHE A 455 8.15 -4.30 16.66
N VAL A 456 8.44 -4.36 17.97
CA VAL A 456 8.12 -5.52 18.80
C VAL A 456 6.61 -5.68 18.96
N ARG A 457 5.89 -4.57 19.15
CA ARG A 457 4.43 -4.58 19.30
C ARG A 457 3.73 -5.17 18.09
N GLU A 458 4.11 -4.73 16.89
CA GLU A 458 3.49 -5.18 15.64
C GLU A 458 3.82 -6.65 15.36
N GLY A 459 5.10 -7.03 15.46
CA GLY A 459 5.52 -8.42 15.29
C GLY A 459 4.82 -9.37 16.28
N ALA A 460 4.73 -8.99 17.57
CA ALA A 460 4.03 -9.78 18.57
C ALA A 460 2.52 -9.90 18.28
N ALA A 461 1.87 -8.83 17.83
CA ALA A 461 0.45 -8.85 17.48
C ALA A 461 0.18 -9.78 16.28
N LEU A 462 1.03 -9.74 15.26
CA LEU A 462 0.97 -10.63 14.09
C LEU A 462 1.15 -12.09 14.48
N ALA A 463 2.21 -12.41 15.24
CA ALA A 463 2.48 -13.74 15.76
C ALA A 463 1.30 -14.31 16.58
N ASN A 464 0.74 -13.52 17.49
CA ASN A 464 -0.40 -13.92 18.31
C ASN A 464 -1.67 -14.17 17.47
N LYS A 465 -1.95 -13.32 16.47
CA LYS A 465 -3.09 -13.53 15.56
C LYS A 465 -2.93 -14.84 14.79
N MET A 466 -1.76 -15.08 14.21
CA MET A 466 -1.44 -16.30 13.46
C MET A 466 -1.58 -17.56 14.32
N GLN A 467 -1.04 -17.53 15.55
CA GLN A 467 -1.12 -18.67 16.47
C GLN A 467 -2.56 -19.03 16.85
N ARG A 468 -3.46 -18.04 16.94
CA ARG A 468 -4.87 -18.26 17.30
C ARG A 468 -5.70 -18.81 16.15
N SER A 469 -5.54 -18.23 14.97
CA SER A 469 -6.29 -18.61 13.78
C SER A 469 -5.51 -18.16 12.54
N PRO A 470 -4.82 -19.08 11.84
CA PRO A 470 -4.14 -18.76 10.58
C PRO A 470 -5.08 -18.17 9.52
N GLU A 471 -6.33 -18.64 9.48
CA GLU A 471 -7.36 -18.15 8.57
C GLU A 471 -7.72 -16.68 8.86
N THR A 472 -8.09 -16.37 10.10
CA THR A 472 -8.43 -15.00 10.51
C THR A 472 -7.21 -14.07 10.42
N PHE A 473 -6.01 -14.59 10.67
CA PHE A 473 -4.77 -13.85 10.49
C PHE A 473 -4.65 -13.35 9.04
N ARG A 474 -4.78 -14.23 8.04
CA ARG A 474 -4.70 -13.86 6.62
C ARG A 474 -5.76 -12.84 6.22
N MET A 475 -7.01 -13.05 6.61
CA MET A 475 -8.08 -12.07 6.37
C MET A 475 -7.71 -10.70 6.97
N SER A 476 -7.13 -10.67 8.16
CA SER A 476 -6.72 -9.42 8.80
C SER A 476 -5.52 -8.74 8.12
N ILE A 477 -4.61 -9.48 7.47
CA ILE A 477 -3.53 -8.88 6.68
C ILE A 477 -4.13 -8.05 5.53
N GLN A 478 -5.07 -8.64 4.79
CA GLN A 478 -5.81 -7.92 3.74
C GLN A 478 -6.56 -6.72 4.33
N ALA A 479 -7.38 -6.95 5.35
CA ALA A 479 -8.35 -5.96 5.81
C ALA A 479 -7.73 -4.80 6.59
N ASP A 480 -6.76 -5.08 7.46
CA ASP A 480 -6.22 -4.13 8.43
C ASP A 480 -4.95 -3.44 7.91
N TYR A 481 -4.09 -4.15 7.18
CA TYR A 481 -2.75 -3.67 6.82
C TYR A 481 -2.67 -3.25 5.34
N TYR A 482 -3.33 -4.01 4.47
CA TYR A 482 -3.22 -3.84 3.01
C TYR A 482 -4.59 -3.79 2.31
N PRO A 483 -5.58 -2.99 2.80
CA PRO A 483 -6.93 -2.98 2.23
C PRO A 483 -6.98 -2.48 0.80
N ALA A 484 -5.96 -1.73 0.39
CA ALA A 484 -5.82 -1.18 -0.93
C ALA A 484 -4.95 -2.03 -1.87
N GLU A 485 -4.46 -3.20 -1.41
CA GLU A 485 -3.72 -4.11 -2.28
C GLU A 485 -4.68 -5.05 -3.02
N VAL A 486 -4.35 -5.35 -4.26
CA VAL A 486 -5.16 -6.22 -5.13
C VAL A 486 -4.78 -7.68 -4.91
N SER A 487 -5.74 -8.60 -5.07
CA SER A 487 -5.46 -10.04 -5.06
C SER A 487 -4.76 -10.49 -6.35
N ILE A 488 -4.20 -11.70 -6.34
CA ILE A 488 -3.78 -12.41 -7.56
C ILE A 488 -4.90 -12.39 -8.61
N GLU A 489 -6.16 -12.65 -8.21
CA GLU A 489 -7.31 -12.62 -9.11
C GLU A 489 -7.53 -11.23 -9.71
N ALA A 490 -7.47 -10.16 -8.89
CA ALA A 490 -7.62 -8.80 -9.40
C ALA A 490 -6.48 -8.39 -10.35
N ASN A 491 -5.26 -8.81 -10.08
CA ASN A 491 -4.13 -8.56 -10.98
C ASN A 491 -4.30 -9.33 -12.29
N ALA A 492 -4.70 -10.60 -12.22
CA ALA A 492 -5.02 -11.41 -13.39
C ALA A 492 -6.13 -10.76 -14.23
N ALA A 493 -7.22 -10.31 -13.62
CA ALA A 493 -8.29 -9.56 -14.30
C ALA A 493 -7.74 -8.29 -14.98
N ARG A 494 -6.92 -7.50 -14.27
CA ARG A 494 -6.32 -6.27 -14.81
C ARG A 494 -5.30 -6.52 -15.91
N ALA A 495 -4.68 -7.69 -15.98
CA ALA A 495 -3.82 -8.05 -17.10
C ALA A 495 -4.60 -8.13 -18.42
N TYR A 496 -5.93 -8.30 -18.35
CA TYR A 496 -6.84 -8.21 -19.49
C TYR A 496 -7.37 -6.78 -19.74
N ASP A 497 -7.28 -5.88 -18.76
CA ASP A 497 -7.68 -4.47 -18.89
C ASP A 497 -6.69 -3.69 -19.76
N ASN A 498 -7.00 -3.68 -21.05
CA ASN A 498 -6.38 -2.81 -22.03
C ASN A 498 -7.18 -1.52 -22.26
N GLY A 499 -8.30 -1.30 -21.56
CA GLY A 499 -9.26 -0.25 -21.89
C GLY A 499 -8.63 1.14 -21.95
N VAL A 500 -7.83 1.50 -20.94
CA VAL A 500 -7.10 2.78 -20.92
C VAL A 500 -6.07 2.85 -22.05
N MET A 501 -5.32 1.77 -22.28
CA MET A 501 -4.27 1.77 -23.30
C MET A 501 -4.85 1.82 -24.72
N THR A 502 -5.96 1.12 -24.94
CA THR A 502 -6.74 1.14 -26.18
C THR A 502 -7.35 2.51 -26.40
N ASP A 503 -7.98 3.10 -25.39
CA ASP A 503 -8.52 4.46 -25.49
C ASP A 503 -7.43 5.48 -25.80
N MET A 504 -6.31 5.46 -25.08
CA MET A 504 -5.18 6.36 -25.36
C MET A 504 -4.68 6.22 -26.81
N ARG A 505 -4.56 4.98 -27.32
CA ARG A 505 -4.21 4.73 -28.72
C ARG A 505 -5.26 5.34 -29.66
N ASP A 506 -6.54 5.14 -29.37
CA ASP A 506 -7.63 5.60 -30.22
C ASP A 506 -7.76 7.13 -30.21
N GLN A 507 -7.51 7.79 -29.08
CA GLN A 507 -7.42 9.26 -28.98
C GLN A 507 -6.22 9.82 -29.76
N LEU A 508 -5.05 9.18 -29.68
CA LEU A 508 -3.89 9.55 -30.50
C LEU A 508 -4.19 9.38 -31.99
N ARG A 509 -4.84 8.28 -32.37
CA ARG A 509 -5.26 8.01 -33.75
C ARG A 509 -6.27 9.04 -34.23
N ALA A 510 -7.26 9.40 -33.41
CA ALA A 510 -8.26 10.41 -33.73
C ALA A 510 -7.63 11.79 -33.94
N GLU A 511 -6.70 12.20 -33.09
CA GLU A 511 -5.99 13.48 -33.24
C GLU A 511 -5.09 13.50 -34.50
N LEU A 512 -4.35 12.42 -34.76
CA LEU A 512 -3.55 12.29 -35.98
C LEU A 512 -4.43 12.33 -37.25
N ALA A 513 -5.59 11.66 -37.23
CA ALA A 513 -6.56 11.70 -38.33
C ALA A 513 -7.16 13.09 -38.51
N ARG A 514 -7.53 13.78 -37.42
CA ARG A 514 -8.00 15.17 -37.45
C ARG A 514 -6.97 16.09 -38.10
N ARG A 515 -5.69 15.97 -37.73
CA ARG A 515 -4.60 16.76 -38.35
C ARG A 515 -4.45 16.46 -39.83
N ALA A 516 -4.46 15.18 -40.22
CA ALA A 516 -4.33 14.79 -41.62
C ALA A 516 -5.42 15.42 -42.50
N ALA A 517 -6.62 15.63 -41.96
CA ALA A 517 -7.73 16.31 -42.65
C ALA A 517 -7.59 17.84 -42.79
N LEU A 518 -6.65 18.48 -42.07
CA LEU A 518 -6.44 19.93 -42.16
C LEU A 518 -5.66 20.34 -43.42
N PRO A 519 -5.88 21.56 -43.96
CA PRO A 519 -5.02 22.16 -44.97
C PRO A 519 -3.56 22.22 -44.54
N ARG A 520 -2.62 22.08 -45.49
CA ARG A 520 -1.18 22.06 -45.22
C ARG A 520 -0.70 23.25 -44.38
N ALA A 521 -1.17 24.47 -44.69
CA ALA A 521 -0.79 25.67 -43.95
C ALA A 521 -1.21 25.60 -42.46
N GLN A 522 -2.41 25.07 -42.18
CA GLN A 522 -2.89 24.90 -40.81
C GLN A 522 -2.13 23.81 -40.07
N ARG A 523 -1.79 22.70 -40.74
CA ARG A 523 -0.92 21.65 -40.15
C ARG A 523 0.44 22.21 -39.76
N THR A 524 1.08 22.95 -40.67
CA THR A 524 2.38 23.57 -40.42
C THR A 524 2.32 24.59 -39.28
N ALA A 525 1.25 25.39 -39.19
CA ALA A 525 1.07 26.33 -38.09
C ALA A 525 0.89 25.61 -36.73
N LEU A 526 0.07 24.55 -36.68
CA LEU A 526 -0.11 23.75 -35.47
C LEU A 526 1.18 23.06 -35.03
N ASP A 527 1.96 22.52 -35.98
CA ASP A 527 3.21 21.83 -35.67
C ASP A 527 4.30 22.81 -35.20
N ALA A 528 4.36 24.01 -35.80
CA ALA A 528 5.27 25.07 -35.37
C ALA A 528 4.95 25.58 -33.95
N ALA A 529 3.67 25.66 -33.58
CA ALA A 529 3.22 26.05 -32.24
C ALA A 529 3.24 24.88 -31.22
N GLY A 530 3.38 23.65 -31.70
CA GLY A 530 3.25 22.44 -30.89
C GLY A 530 4.40 22.22 -29.92
N GLN A 531 4.09 21.64 -28.77
CA GLN A 531 5.07 21.22 -27.77
C GLN A 531 5.68 19.86 -28.14
N ALA A 532 6.97 19.65 -27.83
CA ALA A 532 7.67 18.40 -28.14
C ALA A 532 7.27 17.23 -27.21
N GLY A 533 6.45 17.48 -26.19
CA GLY A 533 6.01 16.49 -25.21
C GLY A 533 5.12 17.12 -24.14
N LEU A 534 4.48 16.26 -23.34
CA LEU A 534 3.71 16.66 -22.17
C LEU A 534 4.60 16.68 -20.93
N GLN A 535 4.52 17.76 -20.14
CA GLN A 535 5.19 17.85 -18.84
C GLN A 535 4.16 17.83 -17.71
N GLY A 536 4.47 17.12 -16.63
CA GLY A 536 3.60 17.00 -15.47
C GLY A 536 2.72 15.77 -15.51
N ARG A 537 1.70 15.76 -14.64
CA ARG A 537 0.81 14.63 -14.42
C ARG A 537 -0.57 14.99 -14.97
N PHE A 538 -1.14 14.10 -15.78
CA PHE A 538 -2.42 14.32 -16.45
C PHE A 538 -3.45 13.31 -15.96
N THR A 539 -4.68 13.78 -15.80
CA THR A 539 -5.87 12.94 -15.80
C THR A 539 -6.15 12.50 -17.24
N ARG A 540 -7.03 11.51 -17.46
CA ARG A 540 -7.45 11.11 -18.80
C ARG A 540 -7.96 12.31 -19.61
N ASP A 541 -8.87 13.10 -19.04
CA ASP A 541 -9.48 14.23 -19.73
C ASP A 541 -8.47 15.35 -20.01
N THR A 542 -7.63 15.68 -19.04
CA THR A 542 -6.59 16.70 -19.25
C THR A 542 -5.50 16.24 -20.21
N TRP A 543 -5.24 14.93 -20.29
CA TRP A 543 -4.33 14.35 -21.28
C TRP A 543 -4.91 14.46 -22.69
N VAL A 544 -6.17 14.05 -22.89
CA VAL A 544 -6.88 14.17 -24.17
C VAL A 544 -6.94 15.64 -24.62
N ALA A 545 -7.28 16.55 -23.70
CA ALA A 545 -7.35 17.98 -23.99
C ALA A 545 -5.99 18.59 -24.36
N ALA A 546 -4.87 17.97 -23.95
CA ALA A 546 -3.53 18.45 -24.26
C ALA A 546 -3.00 17.93 -25.61
N LEU A 547 -3.55 16.85 -26.18
CA LEU A 547 -3.09 16.27 -27.45
C LEU A 547 -3.06 17.27 -28.62
N PRO A 548 -4.07 18.15 -28.81
CA PRO A 548 -4.04 19.15 -29.88
C PRO A 548 -2.85 20.12 -29.80
N GLY A 549 -2.25 20.30 -28.62
CA GLY A 549 -1.11 21.20 -28.38
C GLY A 549 0.26 20.58 -28.67
N LEU A 550 0.35 19.32 -29.09
CA LEU A 550 1.63 18.63 -29.34
C LEU A 550 2.10 18.75 -30.79
N LYS A 551 3.37 18.47 -31.05
CA LYS A 551 3.89 18.28 -32.43
C LYS A 551 3.38 16.97 -33.03
N GLU A 552 3.24 16.91 -34.35
CA GLU A 552 2.80 15.70 -35.05
C GLU A 552 3.79 14.54 -34.85
N GLU A 553 5.10 14.82 -34.89
CA GLU A 553 6.14 13.83 -34.63
C GLU A 553 6.02 13.23 -33.21
N THR A 554 5.73 14.08 -32.22
CA THR A 554 5.50 13.66 -30.83
C THR A 554 4.28 12.73 -30.74
N LEU A 555 3.16 13.08 -31.39
CA LEU A 555 1.96 12.25 -31.43
C LEU A 555 2.22 10.88 -32.08
N ARG A 556 2.97 10.84 -33.19
CA ARG A 556 3.36 9.59 -33.85
C ARG A 556 4.26 8.73 -32.98
N THR A 557 5.23 9.35 -32.29
CA THR A 557 6.10 8.64 -31.34
C THR A 557 5.30 8.06 -30.18
N MET A 558 4.36 8.83 -29.62
CA MET A 558 3.46 8.35 -28.58
C MET A 558 2.59 7.19 -29.08
N MET A 559 2.05 7.28 -30.30
CA MET A 559 1.26 6.20 -30.91
C MET A 559 2.07 4.93 -31.09
N GLY A 560 3.28 5.01 -31.65
CA GLY A 560 4.14 3.83 -31.84
C GLY A 560 4.52 3.15 -30.51
N ARG A 561 4.79 3.95 -29.46
CA ARG A 561 5.01 3.42 -28.10
C ARG A 561 3.75 2.75 -27.54
N GLN A 562 2.60 3.34 -27.79
CA GLN A 562 1.32 2.81 -27.34
C GLN A 562 0.98 1.47 -28.02
N GLU A 563 1.26 1.35 -29.31
CA GLU A 563 1.09 0.11 -30.08
C GLU A 563 2.06 -0.97 -29.61
N GLN A 564 3.33 -0.64 -29.37
CA GLN A 564 4.29 -1.57 -28.77
C GLN A 564 3.85 -2.05 -27.38
N ALA A 565 3.36 -1.14 -26.53
CA ALA A 565 2.88 -1.50 -25.19
C ALA A 565 1.64 -2.41 -25.24
N LEU A 566 0.71 -2.16 -26.17
CA LEU A 566 -0.44 -3.03 -26.40
C LEU A 566 -0.04 -4.41 -26.93
N ALA A 567 0.95 -4.48 -27.83
CA ALA A 567 1.48 -5.75 -28.33
C ALA A 567 2.15 -6.55 -27.20
N ALA A 568 3.04 -5.92 -26.42
CA ALA A 568 3.68 -6.57 -25.28
C ALA A 568 2.68 -7.04 -24.22
N ARG A 569 1.61 -6.29 -23.98
CA ARG A 569 0.51 -6.71 -23.09
C ARG A 569 -0.27 -7.89 -23.66
N THR A 570 -0.46 -7.97 -24.96
CA THR A 570 -1.15 -9.10 -25.60
C THR A 570 -0.33 -10.39 -25.40
N ASP A 571 0.99 -10.33 -25.53
CA ASP A 571 1.86 -11.46 -25.23
C ASP A 571 1.84 -11.81 -23.73
N ALA A 572 1.85 -10.81 -22.85
CA ALA A 572 1.74 -11.03 -21.40
C ALA A 572 0.40 -11.63 -21.00
N ARG A 573 -0.71 -11.23 -21.65
CA ARG A 573 -2.07 -11.75 -21.45
C ARG A 573 -2.12 -13.25 -21.69
N ALA A 574 -1.43 -13.74 -22.72
CA ALA A 574 -1.28 -15.16 -22.98
C ALA A 574 -0.57 -15.92 -21.84
N ALA A 575 0.23 -15.28 -21.00
CA ALA A 575 0.90 -15.93 -19.88
C ALA A 575 0.09 -15.86 -18.55
N VAL A 576 -1.05 -15.17 -18.52
CA VAL A 576 -1.79 -14.89 -17.28
C VAL A 576 -2.26 -16.16 -16.56
N PRO A 577 -2.91 -17.15 -17.19
CA PRO A 577 -3.36 -18.35 -16.47
C PRO A 577 -2.21 -19.16 -15.84
N ARG A 578 -1.07 -19.27 -16.56
CA ARG A 578 0.12 -19.93 -16.02
C ARG A 578 0.68 -19.14 -14.83
N THR A 579 0.81 -17.82 -14.98
CA THR A 579 1.29 -16.95 -13.90
C THR A 579 0.39 -17.05 -12.67
N TYR A 580 -0.93 -17.00 -12.86
CA TYR A 580 -1.92 -17.22 -11.81
C TYR A 580 -1.66 -18.52 -11.05
N ALA A 581 -1.52 -19.65 -11.76
CA ALA A 581 -1.26 -20.95 -11.15
C ALA A 581 0.05 -21.01 -10.34
N GLU A 582 1.14 -20.44 -10.86
CA GLU A 582 2.44 -20.39 -10.17
C GLU A 582 2.36 -19.62 -8.84
N TYR A 583 1.70 -18.46 -8.84
CA TYR A 583 1.51 -17.67 -7.62
C TYR A 583 0.64 -18.40 -6.58
N ARG A 584 -0.42 -19.11 -7.02
CA ARG A 584 -1.26 -19.92 -6.14
C ARG A 584 -0.49 -21.11 -5.54
N ALA A 585 0.37 -21.75 -6.32
CA ALA A 585 1.22 -22.83 -5.83
C ALA A 585 2.20 -22.34 -4.75
N ARG A 586 2.83 -21.17 -4.96
CA ARG A 586 3.71 -20.54 -3.97
C ARG A 586 2.98 -20.18 -2.68
N ASP A 587 1.78 -19.58 -2.77
CA ASP A 587 0.99 -19.27 -1.58
C ASP A 587 0.66 -20.56 -0.78
N ALA A 588 0.31 -21.65 -1.47
CA ALA A 588 0.07 -22.94 -0.83
C ALA A 588 1.32 -23.52 -0.13
N GLU A 589 2.51 -23.42 -0.74
CA GLU A 589 3.78 -23.82 -0.11
C GLU A 589 4.04 -23.07 1.19
N THR A 590 3.83 -21.75 1.16
CA THR A 590 4.00 -20.90 2.35
C THR A 590 3.01 -21.25 3.45
N GLN A 591 1.74 -21.53 3.10
CA GLN A 591 0.75 -21.99 4.07
C GLN A 591 1.15 -23.33 4.70
N ALA A 592 1.66 -24.27 3.91
CA ALA A 592 2.13 -25.56 4.41
C ALA A 592 3.32 -25.42 5.38
N LEU A 593 4.29 -24.55 5.07
CA LEU A 593 5.43 -24.26 5.95
C LEU A 593 4.96 -23.67 7.28
N ALA A 594 4.10 -22.66 7.22
CA ALA A 594 3.49 -22.03 8.39
C ALA A 594 2.74 -23.02 9.28
N ALA A 595 1.92 -23.90 8.68
CA ALA A 595 1.22 -24.95 9.39
C ALA A 595 2.19 -25.92 10.08
N GLY A 596 3.30 -26.29 9.41
CA GLY A 596 4.35 -27.11 9.99
C GLY A 596 5.02 -26.46 11.22
N VAL A 597 5.29 -25.16 11.15
CA VAL A 597 5.81 -24.40 12.31
C VAL A 597 4.80 -24.43 13.45
N LEU A 598 3.53 -24.10 13.20
CA LEU A 598 2.49 -24.11 14.22
C LEU A 598 2.30 -25.49 14.87
N ALA A 599 2.38 -26.56 14.09
CA ALA A 599 2.31 -27.93 14.61
C ALA A 599 3.52 -28.30 15.49
N SER A 600 4.70 -27.73 15.24
CA SER A 600 5.91 -27.95 16.03
C SER A 600 5.92 -27.21 17.38
N LEU A 601 5.13 -26.15 17.50
CA LEU A 601 4.91 -25.44 18.75
C LEU A 601 3.94 -26.29 19.59
N SER A 602 4.50 -27.16 20.43
CA SER A 602 3.79 -28.04 21.39
C SER A 602 2.40 -27.55 21.79
N SER A 603 1.40 -28.44 21.78
CA SER A 603 -0.03 -28.14 21.98
C SER A 603 -0.27 -27.02 23.01
N PRO A 604 -1.15 -26.05 22.70
CA PRO A 604 -1.31 -24.84 23.48
C PRO A 604 -1.61 -25.19 24.95
N GLN A 605 -0.68 -24.86 25.84
CA GLN A 605 -1.02 -24.62 27.24
C GLN A 605 -2.18 -23.61 27.22
N PRO A 606 -3.30 -23.83 27.94
CA PRO A 606 -4.49 -22.97 27.87
C PRO A 606 -4.22 -21.48 28.17
N ASN A 607 -3.03 -21.16 28.72
CA ASN A 607 -2.56 -19.82 29.06
C ASN A 607 -1.20 -19.45 28.40
N GLY A 608 -0.79 -20.15 27.34
CA GLY A 608 0.57 -20.08 26.77
C GLY A 608 0.86 -18.98 25.74
N GLY A 609 -0.11 -18.15 25.36
CA GLY A 609 0.20 -16.90 24.64
C GLY A 609 0.98 -15.97 25.58
N PHE A 610 1.99 -15.24 25.08
CA PHE A 610 2.91 -14.38 25.86
C PHE A 610 2.31 -13.94 27.21
N ALA A 611 2.61 -14.68 28.27
CA ALA A 611 1.96 -14.55 29.56
C ALA A 611 2.34 -13.20 30.17
N GLY A 612 1.50 -12.18 29.97
CA GLY A 612 1.79 -10.81 30.39
C GLY A 612 0.85 -9.74 29.82
N GLY A 613 0.09 -10.03 28.78
CA GLY A 613 -0.94 -9.13 28.26
C GLY A 613 -2.34 -9.63 28.60
N SER A 614 -2.90 -9.22 29.74
CA SER A 614 -4.35 -9.25 29.92
C SER A 614 -4.98 -8.44 28.77
N LEU A 615 -5.48 -9.12 27.74
CA LEU A 615 -6.35 -8.54 26.72
C LEU A 615 -7.74 -8.34 27.34
N THR A 616 -7.83 -7.48 28.35
CA THR A 616 -9.10 -6.89 28.78
C THR A 616 -9.68 -6.17 27.58
N LYS A 617 -10.60 -6.78 26.82
CA LYS A 617 -11.40 -6.17 25.73
C LYS A 617 -10.73 -4.89 25.18
N THR A 618 -9.49 -5.00 24.72
CA THR A 618 -8.86 -3.88 24.05
C THR A 618 -9.48 -3.96 22.67
N GLY A 619 -10.57 -3.21 22.49
CA GLY A 619 -10.98 -2.83 21.15
C GLY A 619 -9.71 -2.47 20.40
N PHE A 620 -9.54 -3.07 19.23
CA PHE A 620 -8.55 -2.67 18.23
C PHE A 620 -8.29 -1.17 18.41
N VAL A 621 -7.13 -0.80 18.94
CA VAL A 621 -6.70 0.59 19.00
C VAL A 621 -6.31 0.87 17.56
N PRO A 622 -7.13 1.59 16.78
CA PRO A 622 -6.66 2.05 15.48
C PRO A 622 -5.46 2.96 15.76
N ALA A 623 -4.61 3.22 14.77
CA ALA A 623 -3.70 4.37 14.83
C ALA A 623 -4.44 5.56 15.48
N PRO A 624 -3.81 6.25 16.45
CA PRO A 624 -4.48 6.90 17.57
C PRO A 624 -5.75 7.65 17.14
N THR A 625 -6.92 7.10 17.47
CA THR A 625 -8.17 7.86 17.45
C THR A 625 -8.13 8.81 18.62
N GLY A 626 -7.80 10.07 18.36
CA GLY A 626 -7.77 11.12 19.36
C GLY A 626 -9.17 11.44 19.90
N GLY A 627 -9.25 11.59 21.22
CA GLY A 627 -10.23 12.44 21.89
C GLY A 627 -11.47 11.74 22.43
N GLY A 628 -11.47 11.47 23.74
CA GLY A 628 -12.63 11.00 24.50
C GLY A 628 -13.78 12.02 24.55
N GLY A 629 -15.01 11.49 24.55
CA GLY A 629 -16.23 12.24 24.86
C GLY A 629 -16.55 12.23 26.36
N PRO A 630 -17.25 13.26 26.88
CA PRO A 630 -17.42 13.47 28.31
C PRO A 630 -18.48 12.54 28.91
N GLY A 631 -18.18 11.98 30.08
CA GLY A 631 -19.14 11.24 30.88
C GLY A 631 -20.28 12.14 31.39
N LYS A 632 -21.52 11.70 31.18
CA LYS A 632 -22.69 12.23 31.89
C LYS A 632 -22.85 11.47 33.22
N LYS A 633 -22.89 12.23 34.31
CA LYS A 633 -23.37 11.77 35.61
C LYS A 633 -24.86 11.43 35.52
N LYS A 634 -25.24 10.31 36.14
CA LYS A 634 -26.38 10.24 37.06
C LYS A 634 -25.84 9.72 38.38
#